data_AF-A0A0R3TS32-F1
#
_entry.id   AF-A0A0R3TS32-F1
#
_cell.length_a   1.000
_cell.length_b   1.000
_cell.length_c   1.000
_cell.angle_alpha   90.00
_cell.angle_beta   90.00
_cell.angle_gamma   90.00
#
_symmetry.space_group_name_H-M   'P 1'
#
loop_
_entity.id
_entity.type
_entity.pdbx_description
1 polymer ?
#
loop_
_entity_poly.entity_id
_entity_poly.type
_entity_poly.pdbx_seq_one_letter_code
_entity_poly.pdbx_strand_id
1 'polypeptide(L)'
;LLGVDTNPHPDIVFLGLQEVVRSDEWYEAIRLVMAPLDYVLIKQRNCWAIWIYAFVKRYLLPDINNIESELSAFGYAGIMGNKGACSIRFEICGVNMATVSAHFTPHTENLEDRINDYRDVLKGQTFRDPDVNTLMDHDYVFWMGDLNFRTEGLKKDQAERLIASKNIKKLLEYDQLKKAMESQLAFLDFKEGEITFPPTFKFDKGTKNYDSRWVNLFSISPH
;
A
#
# COMPACT_ATOMS: atom_id res chain seq x y z
N LEU A 1 6.69 -16.04 5.58
CA LEU A 1 7.08 -14.60 5.57
C LEU A 1 6.47 -13.84 4.39
N LEU A 2 6.35 -14.45 3.19
CA LEU A 2 5.50 -13.91 2.11
C LEU A 2 4.33 -14.82 1.72
N GLY A 3 4.36 -16.10 2.13
CA GLY A 3 3.20 -17.00 2.05
C GLY A 3 2.58 -17.05 0.65
N VAL A 4 3.40 -17.09 -0.40
CA VAL A 4 2.93 -17.24 -1.78
C VAL A 4 2.43 -18.67 -1.98
N ASP A 5 1.34 -19.01 -1.30
CA ASP A 5 0.72 -20.34 -1.25
C ASP A 5 -0.33 -20.50 -2.37
N THR A 6 -0.08 -19.81 -3.49
CA THR A 6 -0.90 -19.91 -4.69
C THR A 6 -0.21 -20.84 -5.67
N ASN A 7 -0.98 -21.75 -6.27
CA ASN A 7 -0.55 -22.58 -7.38
C ASN A 7 -1.51 -22.38 -8.56
N PRO A 8 -1.07 -21.81 -9.70
CA PRO A 8 0.30 -21.35 -9.96
C PRO A 8 0.71 -20.12 -9.12
N HIS A 9 2.02 -19.94 -8.95
CA HIS A 9 2.57 -18.70 -8.41
C HIS A 9 2.32 -17.53 -9.39
N PRO A 10 2.14 -16.29 -8.89
CA PRO A 10 1.89 -15.13 -9.76
C PRO A 10 3.08 -14.82 -10.67
N ASP A 11 2.85 -14.17 -11.80
CA ASP A 11 3.92 -13.81 -12.73
C ASP A 11 4.72 -12.59 -12.27
N ILE A 12 4.06 -11.68 -11.57
CA ILE A 12 4.60 -10.41 -11.05
C ILE A 12 4.27 -10.33 -9.56
N VAL A 13 5.24 -9.92 -8.76
CA VAL A 13 5.06 -9.66 -7.33
C VAL A 13 5.58 -8.26 -7.01
N PHE A 14 4.69 -7.42 -6.50
CA PHE A 14 5.04 -6.16 -5.89
C PHE A 14 5.08 -6.33 -4.36
N LEU A 15 6.08 -5.75 -3.71
CA LEU A 15 6.18 -5.72 -2.25
C LEU A 15 6.35 -4.28 -1.78
N GLY A 16 5.37 -3.78 -1.01
CA GLY A 16 5.44 -2.49 -0.35
C GLY A 16 5.72 -2.67 1.13
N LEU A 17 6.73 -1.99 1.67
CA LEU A 17 7.06 -2.02 3.10
C LEU A 17 7.07 -0.59 3.66
N GLN A 18 6.58 -0.42 4.88
CA GLN A 18 6.60 0.85 5.61
C GLN A 18 7.32 0.68 6.95
N GLU A 19 7.87 1.78 7.46
CA GLU A 19 8.66 1.78 8.71
C GLU A 19 9.87 0.82 8.68
N VAL A 20 10.45 0.62 7.50
CA VAL A 20 11.61 -0.25 7.32
C VAL A 20 12.82 0.31 8.05
N VAL A 21 13.34 -0.48 8.98
CA VAL A 21 14.65 -0.31 9.62
C VAL A 21 15.56 -1.43 9.10
N ARG A 22 16.84 -1.14 8.85
CA ARG A 22 17.83 -2.10 8.28
C ARG A 22 17.39 -2.68 6.93
N SER A 23 17.29 -1.84 5.90
CA SER A 23 16.84 -2.21 4.56
C SER A 23 17.58 -3.41 3.94
N ASP A 24 18.89 -3.53 4.19
CA ASP A 24 19.72 -4.58 3.59
C ASP A 24 19.30 -5.99 4.08
N GLU A 25 18.86 -6.09 5.34
CA GLU A 25 18.39 -7.37 5.90
C GLU A 25 17.06 -7.79 5.31
N TRP A 26 16.17 -6.81 5.08
CA TRP A 26 14.91 -7.05 4.40
C TRP A 26 15.13 -7.50 2.96
N TYR A 27 16.02 -6.83 2.23
CA TYR A 27 16.33 -7.22 0.86
C TYR A 27 16.89 -8.64 0.80
N GLU A 28 17.87 -9.00 1.63
CA GLU A 28 18.42 -10.36 1.65
C GLU A 28 17.37 -11.42 2.02
N ALA A 29 16.52 -11.14 3.02
CA ALA A 29 15.44 -12.03 3.39
C ALA A 29 14.43 -12.26 2.25
N ILE A 30 14.04 -11.19 1.55
CA ILE A 30 13.13 -11.26 0.40
C ILE A 30 13.79 -12.06 -0.73
N ARG A 31 15.06 -11.77 -1.04
CA ARG A 31 15.82 -12.44 -2.11
C ARG A 31 15.91 -13.95 -1.88
N LEU A 32 16.14 -14.37 -0.63
CA LEU A 32 16.19 -15.80 -0.26
C LEU A 32 14.85 -16.52 -0.47
N VAL A 33 13.72 -15.82 -0.36
CA VAL A 33 12.39 -16.37 -0.64
C VAL A 33 12.08 -16.37 -2.15
N MET A 34 12.44 -15.30 -2.85
CA MET A 34 12.08 -15.09 -4.25
C MET A 34 12.91 -15.93 -5.23
N ALA A 35 14.21 -16.07 -4.99
CA ALA A 35 15.11 -16.72 -5.93
C ALA A 35 14.79 -18.21 -6.21
N PRO A 36 14.46 -19.05 -5.21
CA PRO A 36 14.06 -20.44 -5.47
C PRO A 36 12.77 -20.58 -6.28
N LEU A 37 11.95 -19.53 -6.32
CA LEU A 37 10.70 -19.47 -7.08
C LEU A 37 10.89 -18.86 -8.48
N ASP A 38 12.15 -18.70 -8.92
CA ASP A 38 12.53 -18.13 -10.22
C ASP A 38 12.03 -16.71 -10.48
N TYR A 39 11.90 -15.92 -9.41
CA TYR A 39 11.67 -14.47 -9.53
C TYR A 39 12.99 -13.71 -9.64
N VAL A 40 12.96 -12.62 -10.40
CA VAL A 40 14.06 -11.67 -10.58
C VAL A 40 13.56 -10.29 -10.18
N LEU A 41 14.34 -9.57 -9.36
CA LEU A 41 14.08 -8.17 -9.04
C LEU A 41 14.37 -7.32 -10.29
N ILE A 42 13.37 -6.63 -10.81
CA ILE A 42 13.54 -5.71 -11.94
C ILE A 42 13.75 -4.27 -11.49
N LYS A 43 13.21 -3.90 -10.32
CA LYS A 43 13.34 -2.57 -9.76
C LYS A 43 13.05 -2.58 -8.26
N GLN A 44 13.76 -1.72 -7.53
CA GLN A 44 13.41 -1.32 -6.18
C GLN A 44 13.50 0.20 -6.06
N ARG A 45 12.72 0.79 -5.16
CA ARG A 45 12.75 2.21 -4.84
C ARG A 45 12.35 2.43 -3.40
N ASN A 46 12.83 3.53 -2.81
CA ASN A 46 12.42 3.94 -1.49
C ASN A 46 12.15 5.45 -1.40
N CYS A 47 11.24 5.80 -0.50
CA CYS A 47 11.04 7.15 0.01
C CYS A 47 11.25 7.06 1.53
N TRP A 48 12.47 7.35 1.99
CA TRP A 48 12.91 7.11 3.37
C TRP A 48 12.69 5.65 3.81
N ALA A 49 11.86 5.41 4.83
CA ALA A 49 11.54 4.09 5.38
C ALA A 49 10.37 3.38 4.64
N ILE A 50 9.95 3.92 3.49
CA ILE A 50 8.92 3.35 2.63
C ILE A 50 9.64 2.72 1.45
N TRP A 51 9.46 1.42 1.25
CA TRP A 51 10.11 0.67 0.19
C TRP A 51 9.06 0.06 -0.75
N ILE A 52 9.45 -0.08 -2.01
CA ILE A 52 8.75 -0.87 -3.00
C ILE A 52 9.75 -1.72 -3.79
N TYR A 53 9.40 -2.98 -4.03
CA TYR A 53 10.14 -3.92 -4.84
C TYR A 53 9.22 -4.50 -5.91
N ALA A 54 9.72 -4.64 -7.13
CA ALA A 54 9.04 -5.33 -8.22
C ALA A 54 9.86 -6.55 -8.66
N PHE A 55 9.25 -7.72 -8.52
CA PHE A 55 9.78 -9.01 -8.94
C PHE A 55 8.94 -9.56 -10.07
N VAL A 56 9.59 -10.18 -11.07
CA VAL A 56 8.91 -10.88 -12.17
C VAL A 56 9.50 -12.26 -12.34
N LYS A 57 8.72 -13.21 -12.87
CA LYS A 57 9.25 -14.50 -13.29
C LYS A 57 10.34 -14.31 -14.33
N ARG A 58 11.44 -15.05 -14.21
CA ARG A 58 12.62 -14.91 -15.08
C ARG A 58 12.27 -15.02 -16.57
N TYR A 59 11.33 -15.89 -16.92
CA TYR A 59 10.95 -16.11 -18.31
C TYR A 59 10.31 -14.88 -18.97
N LEU A 60 9.80 -13.92 -18.19
CA LEU A 60 9.20 -12.66 -18.67
C LEU A 60 10.21 -11.54 -18.90
N LEU A 61 11.47 -11.69 -18.45
CA LEU A 61 12.48 -10.64 -18.59
C LEU A 61 12.64 -10.08 -20.02
N PRO A 62 12.57 -10.89 -21.10
CA PRO A 62 12.66 -10.36 -22.46
C PRO A 62 11.52 -9.41 -22.84
N ASP A 63 10.37 -9.52 -22.17
CA ASP A 63 9.17 -8.74 -22.45
C ASP A 63 9.04 -7.51 -21.54
N ILE A 64 9.91 -7.35 -20.54
CA ILE A 64 9.94 -6.19 -19.64
C ILE A 64 10.74 -5.06 -20.27
N ASN A 65 10.13 -3.89 -20.40
CA ASN A 65 10.81 -2.68 -20.85
C ASN A 65 10.28 -1.43 -20.12
N ASN A 66 10.82 -0.24 -20.45
CA ASN A 66 10.38 1.05 -19.90
C ASN A 66 10.25 1.10 -18.36
N ILE A 67 11.22 0.51 -17.65
CA ILE A 67 11.23 0.43 -16.18
C ILE A 67 11.62 1.78 -15.56
N GLU A 68 10.72 2.36 -14.78
CA GLU A 68 10.92 3.64 -14.08
C GLU A 68 10.41 3.60 -12.64
N SER A 69 10.72 4.64 -11.87
CA SER A 69 10.29 4.73 -10.47
C SER A 69 10.31 6.17 -9.97
N GLU A 70 9.26 6.61 -9.31
CA GLU A 70 9.14 7.96 -8.75
C GLU A 70 8.98 7.96 -7.23
N LEU A 71 9.06 9.15 -6.62
CA LEU A 71 8.77 9.35 -5.20
C LEU A 71 8.04 10.67 -4.96
N SER A 72 7.27 10.70 -3.88
CA SER A 72 6.59 11.90 -3.37
C SER A 72 6.88 12.02 -1.88
N ALA A 73 7.41 13.16 -1.47
CA ALA A 73 7.94 13.41 -0.14
C ALA A 73 7.22 14.60 0.50
N PHE A 74 6.32 14.35 1.45
CA PHE A 74 5.49 15.41 2.06
C PHE A 74 5.78 15.65 3.56
N GLY A 75 6.31 14.66 4.29
CA GLY A 75 6.61 14.81 5.73
C GLY A 75 5.34 15.06 6.57
N TYR A 76 5.44 14.97 7.90
CA TYR A 76 4.29 15.22 8.78
C TYR A 76 4.71 15.82 10.11
N ALA A 77 3.91 16.75 10.65
CA ALA A 77 4.12 17.41 11.94
C ALA A 77 5.53 18.02 12.13
N GLY A 78 6.09 18.63 11.08
CA GLY A 78 7.43 19.21 11.10
C GLY A 78 8.57 18.19 11.05
N ILE A 79 8.25 16.89 10.95
CA ILE A 79 9.23 15.82 10.75
C ILE A 79 9.31 15.53 9.25
N MET A 80 10.44 15.93 8.65
CA MET A 80 10.82 15.47 7.33
C MET A 80 11.31 14.03 7.45
N GLY A 81 10.87 13.13 6.55
CA GLY A 81 11.43 11.76 6.54
C GLY A 81 10.49 10.60 6.82
N ASN A 82 9.22 10.85 7.18
CA ASN A 82 8.38 9.82 7.79
C ASN A 82 7.10 9.47 7.02
N LYS A 83 6.73 10.24 5.99
CA LYS A 83 5.50 10.10 5.20
C LYS A 83 5.75 10.47 3.76
N GLY A 84 5.21 9.68 2.85
CA GLY A 84 5.52 9.78 1.44
C GLY A 84 4.94 8.62 0.64
N ALA A 85 5.36 8.53 -0.61
CA ALA A 85 5.13 7.37 -1.46
C ALA A 85 6.30 7.16 -2.41
N CYS A 86 6.44 5.93 -2.89
CA CYS A 86 7.29 5.60 -4.03
C CYS A 86 6.52 4.71 -5.00
N SER A 87 6.83 4.83 -6.28
CA SER A 87 6.23 4.00 -7.32
C SER A 87 7.28 3.30 -8.16
N ILE A 88 6.84 2.22 -8.80
CA ILE A 88 7.56 1.55 -9.88
C ILE A 88 6.58 1.40 -11.03
N ARG A 89 7.03 1.70 -12.24
CA ARG A 89 6.32 1.35 -13.47
C ARG A 89 7.21 0.57 -14.41
N PHE A 90 6.59 -0.22 -15.27
CA PHE A 90 7.24 -0.88 -16.40
C PHE A 90 6.18 -1.26 -17.44
N GLU A 91 6.65 -1.57 -18.63
CA GLU A 91 5.83 -2.20 -19.67
C GLU A 91 6.15 -3.69 -19.72
N ILE A 92 5.12 -4.51 -19.87
CA ILE A 92 5.21 -5.96 -20.07
C ILE A 92 4.29 -6.37 -21.23
N CYS A 93 4.84 -6.96 -22.28
CA CYS A 93 4.05 -7.41 -23.44
C CYS A 93 3.13 -6.32 -24.03
N GLY A 94 3.58 -5.06 -24.05
CA GLY A 94 2.79 -3.91 -24.51
C GLY A 94 1.76 -3.37 -23.51
N VAL A 95 1.72 -3.89 -22.27
CA VAL A 95 0.86 -3.42 -21.18
C VAL A 95 1.67 -2.58 -20.22
N ASN A 96 1.24 -1.35 -19.97
CA ASN A 96 1.86 -0.43 -19.03
C ASN A 96 1.27 -0.63 -17.62
N MET A 97 2.14 -0.96 -16.68
CA MET A 97 1.75 -1.20 -15.29
C MET A 97 2.49 -0.24 -14.36
N ALA A 98 1.78 0.34 -13.39
CA ALA A 98 2.36 1.11 -12.30
C ALA A 98 1.88 0.58 -10.95
N THR A 99 2.77 0.60 -9.96
CA THR A 99 2.44 0.27 -8.57
C THR A 99 2.99 1.33 -7.63
N VAL A 100 2.17 1.77 -6.68
CA VAL A 100 2.50 2.75 -5.64
C VAL A 100 2.52 2.07 -4.28
N SER A 101 3.58 2.32 -3.50
CA SER A 101 3.66 2.02 -2.06
C SER A 101 3.66 3.34 -1.30
N ALA A 102 2.66 3.55 -0.44
CA ALA A 102 2.49 4.79 0.30
C ALA A 102 2.50 4.59 1.82
N HIS A 103 2.86 5.65 2.53
CA HIS A 103 2.66 5.79 3.97
C HIS A 103 2.10 7.20 4.23
N PHE A 104 0.79 7.28 4.40
CA PHE A 104 0.06 8.55 4.54
C PHE A 104 -0.05 9.01 5.99
N THR A 105 -0.44 10.28 6.13
CA THR A 105 -0.60 11.02 7.37
C THR A 105 -1.40 10.25 8.43
N PRO A 106 -0.86 10.08 9.66
CA PRO A 106 -1.48 9.25 10.69
C PRO A 106 -2.55 10.03 11.47
N HIS A 107 -3.19 9.34 12.43
CA HIS A 107 -4.24 9.84 13.34
C HIS A 107 -5.60 10.09 12.69
N THR A 108 -6.69 9.80 13.42
CA THR A 108 -8.07 9.76 12.88
C THR A 108 -8.48 11.10 12.28
N GLU A 109 -8.14 12.18 12.97
CA GLU A 109 -8.54 13.56 12.69
C GLU A 109 -7.97 14.12 11.39
N ASN A 110 -6.88 13.56 10.88
CA ASN A 110 -6.17 14.08 9.72
C ASN A 110 -6.67 13.48 8.39
N LEU A 111 -8.00 13.37 8.25
CA LEU A 111 -8.62 12.83 7.02
C LEU A 111 -8.28 13.67 5.80
N GLU A 112 -8.39 15.00 5.90
CA GLU A 112 -8.11 15.89 4.78
C GLU A 112 -6.63 15.83 4.36
N ASP A 113 -5.71 15.69 5.32
CA ASP A 113 -4.29 15.53 5.03
C ASP A 113 -4.01 14.24 4.24
N ARG A 114 -4.65 13.11 4.60
CA ARG A 114 -4.51 11.86 3.81
C ARG A 114 -5.07 12.00 2.40
N ILE A 115 -6.16 12.74 2.23
CA ILE A 115 -6.72 13.01 0.91
C ILE A 115 -5.75 13.89 0.11
N ASN A 116 -5.10 14.86 0.75
CA ASN A 116 -4.07 15.69 0.12
C ASN A 116 -2.81 14.89 -0.22
N ASP A 117 -2.34 13.99 0.66
CA ASP A 117 -1.24 13.07 0.38
C ASP A 117 -1.52 12.25 -0.88
N TYR A 118 -2.74 11.70 -1.03
CA TYR A 118 -3.17 11.00 -2.25
C TYR A 118 -3.10 11.91 -3.49
N ARG A 119 -3.65 13.13 -3.40
CA ARG A 119 -3.65 14.10 -4.51
C ARG A 119 -2.24 14.51 -4.92
N ASP A 120 -1.34 14.68 -3.96
CA ASP A 120 0.04 15.10 -4.19
C ASP A 120 0.84 13.99 -4.87
N VAL A 121 0.63 12.72 -4.50
CA VAL A 121 1.22 11.59 -5.22
C VAL A 121 0.70 11.53 -6.66
N LEU A 122 -0.63 11.65 -6.84
CA LEU A 122 -1.26 11.58 -8.17
C LEU A 122 -0.77 12.67 -9.12
N LYS A 123 -0.59 13.90 -8.62
CA LYS A 123 -0.14 15.06 -9.41
C LYS A 123 1.38 15.13 -9.58
N GLY A 124 2.12 14.66 -8.58
CA GLY A 124 3.56 14.88 -8.50
C GLY A 124 4.41 13.82 -9.21
N GLN A 125 3.90 12.60 -9.37
CA GLN A 125 4.66 11.53 -10.03
C GLN A 125 4.44 11.55 -11.53
N THR A 126 5.54 11.76 -12.27
CA THR A 126 5.57 11.78 -13.72
C THR A 126 6.71 10.91 -14.25
N PHE A 127 6.52 10.29 -15.39
CA PHE A 127 7.43 9.33 -16.02
C PHE A 127 7.93 9.87 -17.37
N ARG A 128 8.95 9.25 -17.95
CA ARG A 128 9.60 9.82 -19.16
C ARG A 128 8.82 9.57 -20.44
N ASP A 129 7.98 8.54 -20.48
CA ASP A 129 7.15 8.23 -21.64
C ASP A 129 6.05 9.31 -21.79
N PRO A 130 6.01 10.06 -22.92
CA PRO A 130 4.97 11.06 -23.15
C PRO A 130 3.56 10.48 -23.30
N ASP A 131 3.44 9.25 -23.79
CA ASP A 131 2.15 8.58 -23.98
C ASP A 131 1.65 7.97 -22.66
N VAL A 132 2.56 7.74 -21.70
CA VAL A 132 2.27 7.17 -20.38
C VAL A 132 2.98 7.96 -19.28
N ASN A 133 2.70 9.26 -19.21
CA ASN A 133 3.45 10.22 -18.41
C ASN A 133 3.02 10.24 -16.95
N THR A 134 1.74 10.07 -16.64
CA THR A 134 1.19 10.13 -15.29
C THR A 134 0.81 8.74 -14.79
N LEU A 135 0.55 8.60 -13.48
CA LEU A 135 0.08 7.33 -12.92
C LEU A 135 -1.19 6.83 -13.64
N MET A 136 -2.13 7.72 -13.94
CA MET A 136 -3.43 7.33 -14.53
C MET A 136 -3.38 7.05 -16.03
N ASP A 137 -2.25 7.29 -16.69
CA ASP A 137 -2.07 6.92 -18.11
C ASP A 137 -1.74 5.43 -18.29
N HIS A 138 -1.44 4.70 -17.20
CA HIS A 138 -1.10 3.28 -17.25
C HIS A 138 -2.36 2.41 -17.38
N ASP A 139 -2.24 1.28 -18.09
CA ASP A 139 -3.33 0.32 -18.25
C ASP A 139 -3.77 -0.29 -16.91
N TYR A 140 -2.80 -0.52 -16.01
CA TYR A 140 -3.06 -1.01 -14.66
C TYR A 140 -2.27 -0.21 -13.63
N VAL A 141 -2.98 0.29 -12.61
CA VAL A 141 -2.40 0.96 -11.45
C VAL A 141 -2.78 0.21 -10.18
N PHE A 142 -1.77 -0.24 -9.43
CA PHE A 142 -1.95 -0.81 -8.11
C PHE A 142 -1.49 0.20 -7.06
N TRP A 143 -2.28 0.40 -6.01
CA TRP A 143 -1.91 1.28 -4.91
C TRP A 143 -2.04 0.53 -3.59
N MET A 144 -0.95 0.51 -2.83
CA MET A 144 -0.86 -0.24 -1.57
C MET A 144 -0.06 0.53 -0.52
N GLY A 145 -0.10 0.02 0.71
CA GLY A 145 0.72 0.49 1.82
C GLY A 145 -0.10 0.92 3.03
N ASP A 146 0.53 1.65 3.95
CA ASP A 146 -0.15 2.19 5.13
C ASP A 146 -0.80 3.53 4.80
N LEU A 147 -2.02 3.44 4.25
CA LEU A 147 -2.81 4.61 3.88
C LEU A 147 -3.38 5.35 5.10
N ASN A 148 -3.27 4.77 6.29
CA ASN A 148 -3.66 5.39 7.56
C ASN A 148 -5.10 5.90 7.70
N PHE A 149 -6.02 5.55 6.79
CA PHE A 149 -7.45 5.79 6.98
C PHE A 149 -7.97 4.97 8.16
N ARG A 150 -8.85 5.58 8.97
CA ARG A 150 -9.30 5.01 10.23
C ARG A 150 -10.82 4.84 10.24
N THR A 151 -11.34 4.02 11.14
CA THR A 151 -12.76 4.02 11.48
C THR A 151 -13.14 5.26 12.29
N GLU A 152 -14.18 5.96 11.89
CA GLU A 152 -14.67 7.19 12.54
C GLU A 152 -16.16 7.09 12.89
N GLY A 153 -16.55 7.66 14.04
CA GLY A 153 -17.96 7.69 14.48
C GLY A 153 -18.42 6.44 15.23
N LEU A 154 -17.49 5.55 15.58
CA LEU A 154 -17.76 4.32 16.33
C LEU A 154 -17.00 4.34 17.67
N LYS A 155 -17.69 4.10 18.78
CA LYS A 155 -17.03 3.97 20.09
C LYS A 155 -16.24 2.68 20.17
N LYS A 156 -15.16 2.67 20.95
CA LYS A 156 -14.28 1.51 21.16
C LYS A 156 -15.05 0.22 21.48
N ASP A 157 -15.94 0.27 22.47
CA ASP A 157 -16.72 -0.88 22.92
C ASP A 157 -17.67 -1.43 21.85
N GLN A 158 -18.15 -0.58 20.95
CA GLN A 158 -18.97 -0.98 19.82
C GLN A 158 -18.10 -1.65 18.75
N ALA A 159 -16.95 -1.07 18.46
CA ALA A 159 -15.99 -1.61 17.50
C ALA A 159 -15.46 -2.99 17.94
N GLU A 160 -15.10 -3.14 19.21
CA GLU A 160 -14.69 -4.43 19.79
C GLU A 160 -15.79 -5.49 19.67
N ARG A 161 -17.06 -5.12 19.90
CA ARG A 161 -18.20 -6.02 19.71
C ARG A 161 -18.39 -6.44 18.26
N LEU A 162 -18.23 -5.53 17.29
CA LEU A 162 -18.31 -5.86 15.86
C LEU A 162 -17.17 -6.79 15.45
N ILE A 163 -15.96 -6.57 15.95
CA ILE A 163 -14.81 -7.45 15.69
C ILE A 163 -15.02 -8.82 16.31
N ALA A 164 -15.43 -8.89 17.57
CA ALA A 164 -15.68 -10.14 18.28
C ALA A 164 -16.78 -10.97 17.61
N SER A 165 -17.81 -10.32 17.06
CA SER A 165 -18.89 -10.95 16.29
C SER A 165 -18.55 -11.19 14.81
N LYS A 166 -17.33 -10.85 14.37
CA LYS A 166 -16.88 -10.92 12.96
C LYS A 166 -17.78 -10.17 11.97
N ASN A 167 -18.47 -9.13 12.44
CA ASN A 167 -19.34 -8.30 11.60
C ASN A 167 -18.53 -7.21 10.89
N ILE A 168 -17.62 -7.63 10.01
CA ILE A 168 -16.70 -6.75 9.27
C ILE A 168 -17.47 -5.79 8.37
N LYS A 169 -18.55 -6.25 7.73
CA LYS A 169 -19.40 -5.42 6.88
C LYS A 169 -19.93 -4.18 7.61
N LYS A 170 -20.41 -4.35 8.85
CA LYS A 170 -20.91 -3.23 9.66
C LYS A 170 -19.78 -2.31 10.12
N LEU A 171 -18.60 -2.86 10.38
CA LEU A 171 -17.43 -2.06 10.77
C LEU A 171 -16.97 -1.15 9.62
N LEU A 172 -16.99 -1.66 8.38
CA LEU A 172 -16.62 -0.90 7.18
C LEU A 172 -17.55 0.29 6.88
N GLU A 173 -18.78 0.31 7.40
CA GLU A 173 -19.64 1.51 7.31
C GLU A 173 -19.05 2.73 8.05
N TYR A 174 -18.06 2.51 8.91
CA TYR A 174 -17.36 3.56 9.64
C TYR A 174 -15.97 3.86 9.07
N ASP A 175 -15.52 3.13 8.04
CA ASP A 175 -14.19 3.28 7.46
C ASP A 175 -14.07 4.57 6.62
N GLN A 176 -13.04 5.37 6.90
CA GLN A 176 -12.82 6.64 6.21
C GLN A 176 -12.40 6.47 4.74
N LEU A 177 -11.62 5.45 4.39
CA LEU A 177 -11.19 5.24 3.00
C LEU A 177 -12.40 4.92 2.13
N LYS A 178 -13.23 3.97 2.59
CA LYS A 178 -14.47 3.60 1.92
C LYS A 178 -15.38 4.80 1.70
N LYS A 179 -15.60 5.63 2.72
CA LYS A 179 -16.40 6.86 2.59
C LYS A 179 -15.77 7.88 1.64
N ALA A 180 -14.45 8.03 1.66
CA ALA A 180 -13.73 8.94 0.78
C ALA A 180 -13.83 8.49 -0.69
N MET A 181 -13.75 7.18 -0.95
CA MET A 181 -13.97 6.58 -2.28
C MET A 181 -15.42 6.75 -2.74
N GLU A 182 -16.40 6.42 -1.90
CA GLU A 182 -17.83 6.60 -2.19
C GLU A 182 -18.20 8.07 -2.47
N SER A 183 -17.53 9.00 -1.80
CA SER A 183 -17.69 10.45 -1.99
C SER A 183 -16.81 11.03 -3.09
N GLN A 184 -16.06 10.19 -3.82
CA GLN A 184 -15.14 10.59 -4.90
C GLN A 184 -14.06 11.61 -4.47
N LEU A 185 -13.68 11.61 -3.19
CA LEU A 185 -12.66 12.52 -2.65
C LEU A 185 -11.24 11.97 -2.77
N ALA A 186 -11.10 10.64 -2.74
CA ALA A 186 -9.82 9.94 -2.90
C ALA A 186 -10.04 8.66 -3.70
N PHE A 187 -8.99 8.20 -4.39
CA PHE A 187 -8.98 6.94 -5.15
C PHE A 187 -10.13 6.84 -6.17
N LEU A 188 -10.39 7.93 -6.90
CA LEU A 188 -11.34 7.92 -8.02
C LEU A 188 -10.88 6.92 -9.08
N ASP A 189 -11.81 6.13 -9.61
CA ASP A 189 -11.59 5.05 -10.59
C ASP A 189 -10.81 3.82 -10.09
N PHE A 190 -10.32 3.83 -8.84
CA PHE A 190 -9.78 2.65 -8.20
C PHE A 190 -10.90 1.74 -7.66
N LYS A 191 -10.56 0.46 -7.54
CA LYS A 191 -11.44 -0.56 -6.94
C LYS A 191 -10.69 -1.22 -5.80
N GLU A 192 -11.35 -1.34 -4.65
CA GLU A 192 -10.86 -2.13 -3.52
C GLU A 192 -11.60 -3.47 -3.48
N GLY A 193 -10.86 -4.55 -3.22
CA GLY A 193 -11.44 -5.89 -3.05
C GLY A 193 -12.33 -5.98 -1.81
N GLU A 194 -13.16 -7.02 -1.72
CA GLU A 194 -13.98 -7.23 -0.53
C GLU A 194 -13.09 -7.52 0.69
N ILE A 195 -13.22 -6.67 1.72
CA ILE A 195 -12.52 -6.85 2.98
C ILE A 195 -13.30 -7.81 3.88
N THR A 196 -12.74 -9.01 4.05
CA THR A 196 -13.31 -10.10 4.87
C THR A 196 -12.47 -10.43 6.11
N PHE A 197 -11.36 -9.71 6.31
CA PHE A 197 -10.44 -9.86 7.44
C PHE A 197 -10.67 -8.77 8.51
N PRO A 198 -10.27 -9.01 9.77
CA PRO A 198 -10.40 -8.02 10.84
C PRO A 198 -9.36 -6.88 10.67
N PRO A 199 -9.55 -5.72 11.33
CA PRO A 199 -8.60 -4.62 11.25
C PRO A 199 -7.15 -5.02 11.51
N THR A 200 -6.22 -4.42 10.77
CA THR A 200 -4.79 -4.77 10.78
C THR A 200 -3.96 -3.89 11.72
N PHE A 201 -4.58 -2.91 12.38
CA PHE A 201 -3.94 -2.02 13.34
C PHE A 201 -4.89 -1.64 14.49
N LYS A 202 -4.46 -1.47 15.75
CA LYS A 202 -3.10 -1.70 16.31
C LYS A 202 -3.05 -2.88 17.28
N PHE A 203 -1.98 -3.65 17.21
CA PHE A 203 -1.70 -4.76 18.12
C PHE A 203 -0.66 -4.40 19.19
N ASP A 204 -0.78 -5.00 20.37
CA ASP A 204 0.30 -4.99 21.36
C ASP A 204 1.53 -5.71 20.77
N LYS A 205 2.71 -5.09 20.86
CA LYS A 205 3.94 -5.62 20.25
C LYS A 205 4.19 -7.07 20.68
N GLY A 206 4.38 -7.96 19.72
CA GLY A 206 4.61 -9.39 19.95
C GLY A 206 3.34 -10.23 20.19
N THR A 207 2.14 -9.64 20.04
CA THR A 207 0.87 -10.34 20.21
C THR A 207 -0.06 -10.13 19.00
N LYS A 208 -1.13 -10.93 18.94
CA LYS A 208 -2.28 -10.67 18.05
C LYS A 208 -3.44 -9.99 18.78
N ASN A 209 -3.22 -9.54 20.01
CA ASN A 209 -4.22 -8.82 20.78
C ASN A 209 -4.19 -7.37 20.33
N TYR A 210 -5.37 -6.81 20.04
CA TYR A 210 -5.49 -5.37 19.92
C TYR A 210 -4.99 -4.76 21.24
N ASP A 211 -4.18 -3.70 21.16
CA ASP A 211 -3.64 -3.05 22.36
C ASP A 211 -4.85 -2.65 23.26
N SER A 212 -4.66 -2.48 24.56
CA SER A 212 -5.76 -2.28 25.51
C SER A 212 -6.11 -0.82 25.79
N ARG A 213 -5.25 0.14 25.41
CA ARG A 213 -5.36 1.58 25.72
C ARG A 213 -6.26 2.41 24.77
N TRP A 214 -7.09 1.76 23.95
CA TRP A 214 -7.63 2.33 22.70
C TRP A 214 -8.92 3.10 22.88
N VAL A 215 -9.08 4.17 22.11
CA VAL A 215 -10.35 4.82 21.83
C VAL A 215 -10.32 5.17 20.33
N ASN A 216 -11.20 4.58 19.52
CA ASN A 216 -11.56 4.96 18.12
C ASN A 216 -10.51 4.81 17.00
N LEU A 217 -9.88 3.63 16.80
CA LEU A 217 -8.82 3.48 15.80
C LEU A 217 -8.65 2.07 15.22
N PHE A 218 -9.47 1.70 14.24
CA PHE A 218 -9.16 0.57 13.37
C PHE A 218 -8.77 1.08 11.98
N SER A 219 -7.63 0.60 11.46
CA SER A 219 -7.32 0.70 10.03
C SER A 219 -7.73 -0.64 9.41
N ILE A 220 -8.47 -0.56 8.31
CA ILE A 220 -8.84 -1.72 7.53
C ILE A 220 -8.32 -1.46 6.12
N SER A 221 -7.06 -1.84 5.90
CA SER A 221 -6.46 -1.84 4.58
C SER A 221 -5.85 -3.20 4.31
N PRO A 222 -6.02 -3.76 3.10
CA PRO A 222 -5.25 -4.93 2.70
C PRO A 222 -3.77 -4.56 2.69
N HIS A 223 -2.95 -5.23 3.50
CA HIS A 223 -1.50 -5.19 3.41
C HIS A 223 -1.01 -6.15 2.33
#